data_AF-A0ABD2SR43-F1
#
_entry.id   AF-A0ABD2SR43-F1
#
_cell.length_a   1.000
_cell.length_b   1.000
_cell.length_c   1.000
_cell.angle_alpha   90.00
_cell.angle_beta   90.00
_cell.angle_gamma   90.00
#
_symmetry.space_group_name_H-M   'P 1'
#
loop_
_entity.id
_entity.type
_entity.pdbx_description
1 polymer ?
#
loop_
_entity_poly.entity_id
_entity_poly.type
_entity_poly.pdbx_seq_one_letter_code
_entity_poly.pdbx_strand_id
1 'polypeptide(L)'
;KQLVSRLDVAMFNAILRESTEEMPTDPMFDPISDRKVLPIPPGKSSFGAGAQLKNAVRSWSRWLTDLIGFEDEDSPEYSNIFGNDKKTESFKAFRLLNALSNLMMLPFEVLIDASTRKEVCPIFSPALIKRVLANFVPDEFRPNPIPKNVVETLDSEDVPGEHHTSFPCTATWTAYIPPPALSLTTFIEKVGNQVPKSTGSSVLKKTYTSDVELDELDSPFTSFLADSFKDYPNLAKPARNVVRYQLLREAWKQVPP
;
A
#
# COMPACT_ATOMS: atom_id res chain seq x y z
N LYS A 1 -9.15 4.77 4.43
CA LYS A 1 -8.03 5.45 5.14
C LYS A 1 -6.95 4.44 5.57
N GLN A 2 -7.24 3.56 6.55
CA GLN A 2 -6.26 2.58 7.08
C GLN A 2 -5.59 1.67 6.04
N LEU A 3 -6.36 1.11 5.09
CA LEU A 3 -5.80 0.26 4.02
C LEU A 3 -4.81 1.00 3.13
N VAL A 4 -5.09 2.27 2.82
CA VAL A 4 -4.20 3.12 2.01
C VAL A 4 -2.91 3.40 2.78
N SER A 5 -2.97 3.69 4.08
CA SER A 5 -1.75 3.85 4.91
C SER A 5 -0.91 2.58 4.97
N ARG A 6 -1.55 1.40 5.06
CA ARG A 6 -0.82 0.13 5.04
C ARG A 6 -0.17 -0.13 3.68
N LEU A 7 -0.87 0.22 2.59
CA LEU A 7 -0.32 0.10 1.25
C LEU A 7 0.87 1.03 1.05
N ASP A 8 0.78 2.27 1.53
CA ASP A 8 1.84 3.27 1.53
C ASP A 8 3.10 2.74 2.24
N VAL A 9 2.95 2.19 3.46
CA VAL A 9 4.04 1.56 4.22
C VAL A 9 4.61 0.34 3.49
N ALA A 10 3.76 -0.55 2.98
CA ALA A 10 4.19 -1.77 2.29
C ALA A 10 5.00 -1.47 1.02
N MET A 11 4.55 -0.50 0.21
CA MET A 11 5.29 -0.08 -0.98
C MET A 11 6.56 0.67 -0.62
N PHE A 12 6.53 1.52 0.42
CA PHE A 12 7.71 2.24 0.89
C PHE A 12 8.81 1.29 1.33
N ASN A 13 8.48 0.30 2.17
CA ASN A 13 9.43 -0.72 2.62
C ASN A 13 9.97 -1.54 1.45
N ALA A 14 9.09 -1.97 0.55
CA ALA A 14 9.50 -2.77 -0.60
C ALA A 14 10.45 -2.01 -1.53
N ILE A 15 10.23 -0.72 -1.76
CA ILE A 15 11.10 0.14 -2.58
C ILE A 15 12.47 0.34 -1.93
N LEU A 16 12.54 0.47 -0.59
CA LEU A 16 13.77 0.72 0.16
C LEU A 16 14.63 -0.52 0.45
N ARG A 17 14.26 -1.68 -0.09
CA ARG A 17 15.16 -2.83 -0.18
C ARG A 17 16.43 -2.46 -0.95
N GLU A 18 17.55 -3.04 -0.58
CA GLU A 18 18.89 -2.85 -1.16
C GLU A 18 18.96 -3.41 -2.59
N SER A 19 18.19 -4.45 -2.90
CA SER A 19 18.20 -5.04 -4.24
C SER A 19 16.85 -5.60 -4.68
N THR A 20 16.77 -5.91 -5.98
CA THR A 20 15.59 -6.54 -6.58
C THR A 20 15.42 -8.03 -6.28
N GLU A 21 16.40 -8.63 -5.62
CA GLU A 21 16.42 -10.04 -5.22
C GLU A 21 16.21 -10.20 -3.71
N GLU A 22 16.24 -9.10 -2.96
CA GLU A 22 16.04 -9.10 -1.52
C GLU A 22 14.60 -9.50 -1.17
N MET A 23 14.50 -10.47 -0.26
CA MET A 23 13.23 -10.95 0.24
C MET A 23 12.55 -9.92 1.14
N PRO A 24 11.20 -9.92 1.21
CA PRO A 24 10.44 -9.24 2.25
C PRO A 24 11.09 -9.31 3.63
N THR A 25 11.36 -8.15 4.23
CA THR A 25 12.02 -8.06 5.54
C THR A 25 11.07 -8.34 6.70
N ASP A 26 9.78 -8.06 6.51
CA ASP A 26 8.74 -8.23 7.51
C ASP A 26 7.41 -8.63 6.83
N PRO A 27 6.75 -9.74 7.24
CA PRO A 27 5.53 -10.21 6.59
C PRO A 27 4.32 -9.29 6.82
N MET A 28 4.33 -8.45 7.85
CA MET A 28 3.24 -7.53 8.21
C MET A 28 3.40 -6.16 7.56
N PHE A 29 4.62 -5.67 7.44
CA PHE A 29 4.93 -4.31 6.98
C PHE A 29 5.64 -4.26 5.62
N ASP A 30 6.21 -5.37 5.15
CA ASP A 30 6.88 -5.47 3.85
C ASP A 30 6.37 -6.68 3.01
N PRO A 31 5.04 -6.90 2.86
CA PRO A 31 4.50 -8.14 2.28
C PRO A 31 4.69 -8.28 0.75
N ILE A 32 5.14 -7.24 0.04
CA ILE A 32 5.14 -7.21 -1.43
C ILE A 32 6.28 -8.08 -1.98
N SER A 33 5.95 -9.23 -2.54
CA SER A 33 6.96 -10.14 -3.14
C SER A 33 7.19 -9.88 -4.63
N ASP A 34 6.14 -9.53 -5.39
CA ASP A 34 6.26 -9.28 -6.83
C ASP A 34 6.67 -7.82 -7.10
N ARG A 35 7.93 -7.61 -7.47
CA ARG A 35 8.47 -6.28 -7.81
C ARG A 35 7.76 -5.58 -8.97
N LYS A 36 7.04 -6.30 -9.84
CA LYS A 36 6.33 -5.70 -10.99
C LYS A 36 5.15 -4.83 -10.59
N VAL A 37 4.68 -4.96 -9.34
CA VAL A 37 3.57 -4.15 -8.82
C VAL A 37 4.05 -2.81 -8.26
N LEU A 38 5.37 -2.63 -8.12
CA LEU A 38 5.95 -1.39 -7.62
C LEU A 38 6.07 -0.36 -8.76
N PRO A 39 5.84 0.93 -8.46
CA PRO A 39 5.94 1.99 -9.45
C PRO A 39 7.39 2.22 -9.90
N ILE A 40 8.35 1.88 -9.05
CA ILE A 40 9.79 1.92 -9.31
C ILE A 40 10.46 0.65 -8.78
N PRO A 41 11.56 0.19 -9.38
CA PRO A 41 12.28 -0.99 -8.90
C PRO A 41 12.94 -0.73 -7.53
N PRO A 42 12.99 -1.75 -6.66
CA PRO A 42 13.69 -1.65 -5.38
C PRO A 42 15.21 -1.51 -5.59
N GLY A 43 15.88 -0.87 -4.63
CA GLY A 43 17.35 -0.70 -4.63
C GLY A 43 17.89 0.22 -5.72
N LYS A 44 17.01 0.96 -6.41
CA LYS A 44 17.39 1.87 -7.51
C LYS A 44 16.71 3.22 -7.34
N SER A 45 17.20 3.98 -6.37
CA SER A 45 16.79 5.37 -6.19
C SER A 45 17.46 6.23 -7.26
N SER A 46 16.75 7.19 -7.82
CA SER A 46 17.31 8.19 -8.74
C SER A 46 16.37 9.39 -8.82
N PHE A 47 16.77 10.48 -9.48
CA PHE A 47 15.86 11.61 -9.71
C PHE A 47 14.67 11.19 -10.57
N GLY A 48 14.93 10.48 -11.68
CA GLY A 48 13.93 9.94 -12.58
C GLY A 48 13.00 8.93 -11.90
N ALA A 49 13.52 8.06 -11.03
CA ALA A 49 12.71 7.19 -10.20
C ALA A 49 11.81 8.00 -9.25
N GLY A 50 12.34 9.07 -8.64
CA GLY A 50 11.55 10.01 -7.85
C GLY A 50 10.42 10.64 -8.65
N ALA A 51 10.68 11.10 -9.87
CA ALA A 51 9.67 11.67 -10.75
C ALA A 51 8.59 10.64 -11.17
N GLN A 52 9.00 9.41 -11.49
CA GLN A 52 8.09 8.31 -11.81
C GLN A 52 7.20 7.94 -10.61
N LEU A 53 7.78 7.84 -9.41
CA LEU A 53 7.05 7.58 -8.17
C LEU A 53 6.06 8.71 -7.88
N LYS A 54 6.47 9.97 -8.04
CA LYS A 54 5.61 11.15 -7.84
C LYS A 54 4.41 11.16 -8.76
N ASN A 55 4.59 10.78 -10.03
CA ASN A 55 3.51 10.66 -11.00
C ASN A 55 2.54 9.52 -10.63
N ALA A 56 3.06 8.35 -10.25
CA ALA A 56 2.23 7.22 -9.83
C ALA A 56 1.38 7.58 -8.60
N VAL A 57 2.00 8.17 -7.57
CA VAL A 57 1.31 8.62 -6.35
C VAL A 57 0.23 9.65 -6.68
N ARG A 58 0.54 10.66 -7.52
CA ARG A 58 -0.46 11.65 -7.95
C ARG A 58 -1.65 11.01 -8.65
N SER A 59 -1.41 10.05 -9.55
CA SER A 59 -2.48 9.32 -10.25
C SER A 59 -3.34 8.51 -9.29
N TRP A 60 -2.73 7.81 -8.33
CA TRP A 60 -3.48 7.02 -7.33
C TRP A 60 -4.25 7.90 -6.35
N SER A 61 -3.69 9.02 -5.89
CA SER A 61 -4.41 9.96 -5.05
C SER A 61 -5.64 10.51 -5.77
N ARG A 62 -5.49 10.92 -7.04
CA ARG A 62 -6.64 11.37 -7.86
C ARG A 62 -7.70 10.28 -8.02
N TRP A 63 -7.26 9.06 -8.31
CA TRP A 63 -8.18 7.92 -8.44
C TRP A 63 -8.92 7.61 -7.13
N LEU A 64 -8.26 7.73 -5.98
CA LEU A 64 -8.91 7.56 -4.67
C LEU A 64 -9.95 8.67 -4.42
N THR A 65 -9.64 9.92 -4.78
CA THR A 65 -10.60 11.02 -4.71
C THR A 65 -11.80 10.77 -5.61
N ASP A 66 -11.58 10.39 -6.87
CA ASP A 66 -12.64 10.18 -7.87
C ASP A 66 -13.55 8.97 -7.52
N LEU A 67 -12.99 7.86 -7.01
CA LEU A 67 -13.76 6.63 -6.73
C LEU A 67 -14.44 6.64 -5.36
N ILE A 68 -13.76 7.14 -4.33
CA ILE A 68 -14.18 6.98 -2.93
C ILE A 68 -14.66 8.32 -2.35
N GLY A 69 -14.55 9.43 -3.09
CA GLY A 69 -14.79 10.78 -2.55
C GLY A 69 -13.74 11.15 -1.51
N PHE A 70 -12.53 10.62 -1.66
CA PHE A 70 -11.44 10.86 -0.73
C PHE A 70 -10.85 12.25 -0.99
N GLU A 71 -11.48 13.29 -0.45
CA GLU A 71 -10.91 14.63 -0.44
C GLU A 71 -9.77 14.66 0.60
N ASP A 72 -8.58 15.12 0.17
CA ASP A 72 -7.51 15.47 1.10
C ASP A 72 -8.05 16.60 1.97
N GLU A 73 -7.99 16.44 3.29
CA GLU A 73 -8.55 17.38 4.27
C GLU A 73 -7.58 18.57 4.44
N ASP A 74 -7.19 19.21 3.33
CA ASP A 74 -6.35 20.40 3.30
C ASP A 74 -7.22 21.63 3.62
N SER A 75 -7.66 21.75 4.89
CA SER A 75 -8.28 23.00 5.37
C SER A 75 -7.20 24.06 5.60
N PRO A 76 -7.27 25.25 4.99
CA PRO A 76 -6.45 26.38 5.39
C PRO A 76 -7.04 27.00 6.66
N GLU A 77 -6.75 26.42 7.83
CA GLU A 77 -7.10 27.03 9.11
C GLU A 77 -6.24 28.28 9.38
N TYR A 78 -6.76 29.43 8.96
CA TYR A 78 -6.48 30.71 9.60
C TYR A 78 -7.23 30.76 10.94
N SER A 79 -6.63 30.22 12.00
CA SER A 79 -6.91 30.67 13.37
C SER A 79 -5.89 30.11 14.35
N ASN A 80 -4.83 30.90 14.60
CA ASN A 80 -4.24 30.92 15.93
C ASN A 80 -5.29 31.51 16.89
N ILE A 81 -5.63 30.81 17.97
CA ILE A 81 -5.89 31.36 19.32
C ILE A 81 -6.03 30.17 20.28
N PHE A 82 -4.98 29.97 21.08
CA PHE A 82 -4.95 29.29 22.38
C PHE A 82 -5.54 27.87 22.53
N GLY A 83 -4.63 26.91 22.73
CA GLY A 83 -4.82 25.88 23.77
C GLY A 83 -4.91 24.43 23.29
N ASN A 84 -3.76 23.75 23.26
CA ASN A 84 -3.64 22.29 23.40
C ASN A 84 -4.56 21.42 22.51
N ASP A 85 -4.61 21.70 21.21
CA ASP A 85 -5.32 20.84 20.28
C ASP A 85 -4.38 19.82 19.65
N LYS A 86 -4.70 18.54 19.88
CA LYS A 86 -4.22 17.46 19.03
C LYS A 86 -4.61 17.82 17.61
N LYS A 87 -3.65 18.34 16.84
CA LYS A 87 -3.78 18.52 15.39
C LYS A 87 -4.27 17.18 14.86
N THR A 88 -5.55 17.11 14.52
CA THR A 88 -6.09 15.97 13.79
C THR A 88 -5.37 16.04 12.46
N GLU A 89 -4.30 15.25 12.31
CA GLU A 89 -3.55 15.21 11.06
C GLU A 89 -4.56 14.88 9.97
N SER A 90 -4.79 15.84 9.07
CA SER A 90 -5.58 15.62 7.88
C SER A 90 -5.05 14.39 7.19
N PHE A 91 -5.94 13.45 6.88
CA PHE A 91 -5.50 12.24 6.20
C PHE A 91 -5.02 12.62 4.80
N LYS A 92 -3.76 12.35 4.51
CA LYS A 92 -3.19 12.46 3.18
C LYS A 92 -2.85 11.07 2.64
N ALA A 93 -3.40 10.73 1.49
CA ALA A 93 -3.08 9.47 0.83
C ALA A 93 -1.59 9.44 0.43
N PHE A 94 -0.95 8.28 0.62
CA PHE A 94 0.43 8.02 0.19
C PHE A 94 1.46 9.03 0.72
N ARG A 95 1.37 9.41 2.01
CA ARG A 95 2.25 10.39 2.66
C ARG A 95 3.73 9.97 2.57
N LEU A 96 4.04 8.69 2.81
CA LEU A 96 5.42 8.18 2.79
C LEU A 96 5.98 8.15 1.37
N LEU A 97 5.25 7.58 0.40
CA LEU A 97 5.69 7.52 -0.99
C LEU A 97 5.83 8.91 -1.61
N ASN A 98 4.94 9.85 -1.29
CA ASN A 98 5.05 11.22 -1.76
C ASN A 98 6.31 11.90 -1.18
N ALA A 99 6.55 11.74 0.13
CA ALA A 99 7.76 12.27 0.75
C ALA A 99 9.03 11.64 0.17
N LEU A 100 9.03 10.33 -0.07
CA LEU A 100 10.15 9.60 -0.69
C LEU A 100 10.44 10.14 -2.09
N SER A 101 9.40 10.35 -2.89
CA SER A 101 9.54 10.91 -4.23
C SER A 101 10.14 12.32 -4.21
N ASN A 102 9.72 13.16 -3.25
CA ASN A 102 10.28 14.49 -3.09
C ASN A 102 11.75 14.41 -2.64
N LEU A 103 12.08 13.54 -1.68
CA LEU A 103 13.46 13.35 -1.21
C LEU A 103 14.40 12.96 -2.36
N MET A 104 14.00 12.01 -3.22
CA MET A 104 14.80 11.60 -4.38
C MET A 104 15.04 12.76 -5.38
N MET A 105 14.13 13.73 -5.41
CA MET A 105 14.20 14.89 -6.30
C MET A 105 14.86 16.13 -5.66
N LEU A 106 15.11 16.13 -4.34
CA LEU A 106 15.73 17.26 -3.63
C LEU A 106 17.19 17.46 -4.04
N PRO A 107 17.66 18.71 -4.18
CA PRO A 107 19.09 18.99 -4.32
C PRO A 107 19.87 18.49 -3.10
N PHE A 108 21.05 17.92 -3.32
CA PHE A 108 21.85 17.32 -2.23
C PHE A 108 22.36 18.36 -1.23
N GLU A 109 22.53 19.60 -1.67
CA GLU A 109 22.98 20.73 -0.86
C GLU A 109 22.00 21.02 0.29
N VAL A 110 20.71 20.78 0.07
CA VAL A 110 19.66 20.94 1.08
C VAL A 110 19.74 19.83 2.14
N LEU A 111 20.43 18.72 1.85
CA LEU A 111 20.61 17.63 2.80
C LEU A 111 21.84 17.82 3.73
N ILE A 112 22.59 18.90 3.57
CA ILE A 112 23.76 19.18 4.41
C ILE A 112 23.31 19.77 5.75
N ASP A 113 22.46 20.81 5.72
CA ASP A 113 22.04 21.47 6.96
C ASP A 113 20.87 20.75 7.64
N ALA A 114 21.05 20.40 8.91
CA ALA A 114 20.05 19.66 9.69
C ALA A 114 18.72 20.42 9.83
N SER A 115 18.77 21.75 9.97
CA SER A 115 17.56 22.58 10.06
C SER A 115 16.77 22.55 8.76
N THR A 116 17.46 22.77 7.62
CA THR A 116 16.81 22.70 6.30
C THR A 116 16.23 21.32 6.01
N ARG A 117 16.91 20.23 6.38
CA ARG A 117 16.39 18.86 6.26
C ARG A 117 15.08 18.64 7.01
N LYS A 118 14.99 19.11 8.26
CA LYS A 118 13.78 19.00 9.07
C LYS A 118 12.61 19.79 8.46
N GLU A 119 12.89 20.85 7.71
CA GLU A 119 11.88 21.63 6.99
C GLU A 119 11.41 20.94 5.70
N VAL A 120 12.34 20.45 4.86
CA VAL A 120 11.99 19.94 3.52
C VAL A 120 11.56 18.47 3.51
N CYS A 121 12.05 17.66 4.44
CA CYS A 121 11.72 16.24 4.54
C CYS A 121 11.50 15.81 6.01
N PRO A 122 10.50 16.36 6.71
CA PRO A 122 10.26 16.15 8.15
C PRO A 122 9.94 14.69 8.54
N ILE A 123 9.63 13.83 7.57
CA ILE A 123 9.15 12.47 7.81
C ILE A 123 10.29 11.48 8.05
N PHE A 124 11.47 11.74 7.50
CA PHE A 124 12.55 10.77 7.45
C PHE A 124 13.68 11.11 8.42
N SER A 125 14.11 10.11 9.17
CA SER A 125 15.33 10.17 9.96
C SER A 125 16.58 10.34 9.08
N PRO A 126 17.69 10.86 9.63
CA PRO A 126 18.98 10.84 8.95
C PRO A 126 19.35 9.42 8.45
N ALA A 127 19.09 8.38 9.25
CA ALA A 127 19.32 6.99 8.89
C ALA A 127 18.51 6.53 7.66
N LEU A 128 17.23 6.91 7.55
CA LEU A 128 16.42 6.62 6.37
C LEU A 128 16.88 7.41 5.15
N ILE A 129 17.22 8.69 5.31
CA ILE A 129 17.77 9.49 4.22
C ILE A 129 19.06 8.85 3.70
N LYS A 130 19.95 8.44 4.60
CA LYS A 130 21.17 7.71 4.25
C LYS A 130 20.86 6.42 3.48
N ARG A 131 19.87 5.63 3.92
CA ARG A 131 19.44 4.41 3.20
C ARG A 131 18.98 4.70 1.77
N VAL A 132 18.18 5.76 1.58
CA VAL A 132 17.71 6.18 0.25
C VAL A 132 18.89 6.59 -0.63
N LEU A 133 19.83 7.36 -0.08
CA LEU A 133 21.03 7.84 -0.78
C LEU A 133 22.02 6.72 -1.10
N ALA A 134 22.16 5.70 -0.24
CA ALA A 134 23.03 4.55 -0.49
C ALA A 134 22.63 3.78 -1.77
N ASN A 135 21.34 3.78 -2.10
CA ASN A 135 20.79 3.17 -3.31
C ASN A 135 20.66 4.17 -4.49
N PHE A 136 21.18 5.39 -4.37
CA PHE A 136 21.02 6.42 -5.39
C PHE A 136 21.98 6.19 -6.56
N VAL A 137 21.41 6.02 -7.75
CA VAL A 137 22.14 5.85 -9.00
C VAL A 137 21.98 7.13 -9.84
N PRO A 138 23.08 7.77 -10.27
CA PRO A 138 23.02 8.92 -11.16
C PRO A 138 22.26 8.61 -12.46
N ASP A 139 21.47 9.57 -12.92
CA ASP A 139 20.67 9.46 -14.14
C ASP A 139 20.78 10.72 -15.01
N GLU A 140 20.04 10.76 -16.11
CA GLU A 140 20.05 11.88 -17.06
C GLU A 140 19.65 13.22 -16.43
N PHE A 141 18.84 13.19 -15.37
CA PHE A 141 18.38 14.40 -14.68
C PHE A 141 19.31 14.80 -13.53
N ARG A 142 20.07 13.85 -12.99
CA ARG A 142 21.10 14.08 -11.98
C ARG A 142 22.32 13.19 -12.24
N PRO A 143 23.27 13.62 -13.09
CA PRO A 143 24.43 12.81 -13.45
C PRO A 143 25.54 12.86 -12.39
N ASN A 144 25.51 13.84 -11.49
CA ASN A 144 26.54 14.02 -10.49
C ASN A 144 26.38 12.99 -9.35
N PRO A 145 27.47 12.37 -8.89
CA PRO A 145 27.45 11.48 -7.74
C PRO A 145 27.11 12.25 -6.46
N ILE A 146 26.69 11.54 -5.42
CA ILE A 146 26.38 12.14 -4.12
C ILE A 146 27.66 12.76 -3.52
N PRO A 147 27.63 14.04 -3.13
CA PRO A 147 28.74 14.68 -2.42
C PRO A 147 29.06 14.00 -1.09
N LYS A 148 30.35 13.77 -0.81
CA LYS A 148 30.80 13.06 0.42
C LYS A 148 30.39 13.76 1.71
N ASN A 149 30.41 15.10 1.72
CA ASN A 149 30.03 15.91 2.88
C ASN A 149 28.58 15.66 3.34
N VAL A 150 27.66 15.33 2.41
CA VAL A 150 26.27 14.98 2.74
C VAL A 150 26.23 13.69 3.53
N VAL A 151 26.99 12.67 3.11
CA VAL A 151 27.07 11.37 3.79
C VAL A 151 27.69 11.53 5.18
N GLU A 152 28.82 12.25 5.27
CA GLU A 152 29.52 12.50 6.54
C GLU A 152 28.65 13.26 7.56
N THR A 153 27.84 14.20 7.07
CA THR A 153 26.94 14.99 7.93
C THR A 153 25.78 14.14 8.46
N LEU A 154 25.20 13.29 7.60
CA LEU A 154 24.16 12.34 8.04
C LEU A 154 24.69 11.32 9.05
N ASP A 155 25.96 10.90 8.90
CA ASP A 155 26.62 9.98 9.84
C ASP A 155 26.89 10.60 11.22
N SER A 156 27.08 11.93 11.27
CA SER A 156 27.38 12.65 12.50
C SER A 156 26.14 12.95 13.36
N GLU A 157 24.94 12.88 12.76
CA GLU A 157 23.66 13.23 13.41
C GLU A 157 22.86 12.00 13.88
N ASP A 158 23.36 10.78 13.66
CA ASP A 158 22.67 9.56 14.04
C ASP A 158 22.71 9.37 15.57
N VAL A 159 21.85 10.10 16.28
CA VAL A 159 21.68 10.00 17.73
C VAL A 159 20.62 8.92 18.02
N PRO A 160 20.98 7.83 18.72
CA PRO A 160 20.05 6.75 19.03
C PRO A 160 19.08 7.23 20.12
N GLY A 161 17.85 7.59 19.74
CA GLY A 161 16.79 7.86 20.74
C GLY A 161 15.62 8.74 20.33
N GLU A 162 15.68 9.46 19.19
CA GLU A 162 14.52 10.24 18.74
C GLU A 162 13.50 9.33 18.02
N HIS A 163 12.19 9.55 18.26
CA HIS A 163 11.04 8.82 17.73
C HIS A 163 10.84 8.97 16.21
N HIS A 164 11.89 8.77 15.42
CA HIS A 164 11.84 8.81 13.98
C HIS A 164 11.50 7.43 13.41
N THR A 165 10.96 7.43 12.20
CA THR A 165 10.67 6.21 11.44
C THR A 165 11.96 5.38 11.25
N SER A 166 11.97 4.17 11.81
CA SER A 166 13.02 3.18 11.58
C SER A 166 12.66 2.30 10.37
N PHE A 167 13.66 1.64 9.78
CA PHE A 167 13.43 0.64 8.73
C PHE A 167 13.42 -0.78 9.34
N PRO A 168 12.45 -1.64 8.99
CA PRO A 168 11.28 -1.35 8.15
C PRO A 168 10.29 -0.41 8.86
N CYS A 169 9.64 0.46 8.09
CA CYS A 169 8.61 1.35 8.62
C CYS A 169 7.41 0.52 9.07
N THR A 170 6.91 0.82 10.27
CA THR A 170 5.73 0.15 10.82
C THR A 170 4.47 0.93 10.50
N ALA A 171 3.36 0.21 10.35
CA ALA A 171 2.03 0.79 10.20
C ALA A 171 1.22 0.55 11.50
N THR A 172 0.23 1.40 11.76
CA THR A 172 -0.70 1.18 12.87
C THR A 172 -1.41 -0.17 12.71
N TRP A 173 -1.52 -0.94 13.79
CA TRP A 173 -2.22 -2.22 13.77
C TRP A 173 -3.70 -2.01 13.46
N THR A 174 -4.25 -2.83 12.57
CA THR A 174 -5.65 -2.73 12.14
C THR A 174 -6.41 -3.94 12.64
N ALA A 175 -7.37 -3.73 13.53
CA ALA A 175 -8.35 -4.73 13.89
C ALA A 175 -9.48 -4.73 12.85
N TYR A 176 -9.88 -5.90 12.37
CA TYR A 176 -11.07 -6.02 11.53
C TYR A 176 -12.31 -5.73 12.37
N ILE A 177 -13.10 -4.74 11.93
CA ILE A 177 -14.41 -4.47 12.49
C ILE A 177 -15.41 -5.04 11.48
N PRO A 178 -16.17 -6.09 11.83
CA PRO A 178 -17.18 -6.62 10.92
C PRO A 178 -18.20 -5.53 10.58
N PRO A 179 -18.70 -5.50 9.33
CA PRO A 179 -19.72 -4.54 8.94
C PRO A 179 -20.96 -4.70 9.85
N PRO A 180 -21.67 -3.60 10.18
CA PRO A 180 -22.90 -3.68 10.95
C PRO A 180 -23.91 -4.63 10.30
N ALA A 181 -24.58 -5.46 11.09
CA ALA A 181 -25.54 -6.46 10.58
C ALA A 181 -26.65 -5.83 9.71
N LEU A 182 -27.05 -4.59 10.00
CA LEU A 182 -28.01 -3.81 9.22
C LEU A 182 -27.53 -3.42 7.81
N SER A 183 -26.22 -3.25 7.63
CA SER A 183 -25.62 -3.03 6.30
C SER A 183 -25.60 -4.31 5.48
N LEU A 184 -25.54 -5.47 6.14
CA LEU A 184 -25.67 -6.77 5.48
C LEU A 184 -27.11 -7.04 5.07
N THR A 185 -28.12 -6.69 5.87
CA THR A 185 -29.54 -6.91 5.50
C THR A 185 -29.95 -6.11 4.27
N THR A 186 -29.53 -4.84 4.15
CA THR A 186 -29.80 -4.02 2.96
C THR A 186 -29.05 -4.53 1.72
N PHE A 187 -27.83 -5.04 1.89
CA PHE A 187 -27.10 -5.71 0.80
C PHE A 187 -27.78 -7.02 0.38
N ILE A 188 -28.19 -7.86 1.34
CA ILE A 188 -28.91 -9.11 1.11
C ILE A 188 -30.29 -8.86 0.49
N GLU A 189 -30.98 -7.79 0.85
CA GLU A 189 -32.26 -7.40 0.26
C GLU A 189 -32.08 -6.88 -1.18
N LYS A 190 -31.01 -6.10 -1.43
CA LYS A 190 -30.65 -5.62 -2.77
C LYS A 190 -30.20 -6.76 -3.70
N VAL A 191 -29.53 -7.78 -3.17
CA VAL A 191 -29.19 -9.02 -3.88
C VAL A 191 -30.39 -9.96 -3.98
N GLY A 192 -31.26 -9.98 -2.97
CA GLY A 192 -32.48 -10.80 -2.88
C GLY A 192 -33.57 -10.40 -3.87
N ASN A 193 -33.53 -9.18 -4.39
CA ASN A 193 -34.37 -8.76 -5.52
C ASN A 193 -33.91 -9.34 -6.88
N GLN A 194 -32.75 -10.00 -6.93
CA GLN A 194 -32.36 -10.85 -8.06
C GLN A 194 -32.53 -12.32 -7.67
N VAL A 195 -33.79 -12.76 -7.56
CA VAL A 195 -34.19 -14.13 -7.18
C VAL A 195 -33.28 -15.20 -7.80
N PRO A 196 -32.40 -15.87 -7.04
CA PRO A 196 -32.04 -17.24 -7.35
C PRO A 196 -33.12 -18.09 -6.70
N LYS A 197 -33.92 -18.80 -7.51
CA LYS A 197 -34.73 -19.90 -6.99
C LYS A 197 -33.77 -20.97 -6.45
N SER A 198 -33.37 -20.86 -5.18
CA SER A 198 -32.73 -21.95 -4.46
C SER A 198 -33.59 -22.29 -3.26
N THR A 199 -34.32 -23.39 -3.44
CA THR A 199 -35.00 -24.14 -2.40
C THR A 199 -34.00 -24.60 -1.35
N GLY A 200 -34.31 -24.37 -0.07
CA GLY A 200 -33.70 -25.11 1.03
C GLY A 200 -32.84 -24.27 1.96
N SER A 201 -33.45 -23.79 3.03
CA SER A 201 -32.75 -23.46 4.27
C SER A 201 -31.96 -24.69 4.74
N SER A 202 -30.63 -24.67 4.61
CA SER A 202 -29.77 -25.62 5.31
C SER A 202 -29.27 -24.96 6.58
N VAL A 203 -29.96 -25.23 7.68
CA VAL A 203 -29.39 -25.13 9.02
C VAL A 203 -28.10 -25.96 9.01
N LEU A 204 -26.95 -25.29 9.03
CA LEU A 204 -25.61 -25.88 9.07
C LEU A 204 -25.44 -26.72 10.36
N LYS A 205 -25.90 -27.97 10.32
CA LYS A 205 -25.40 -29.00 11.23
C LYS A 205 -23.99 -29.35 10.76
N LYS A 206 -23.01 -28.73 11.41
CA LYS A 206 -21.59 -29.05 11.36
C LYS A 206 -21.42 -30.56 11.60
N THR A 207 -21.29 -31.33 10.53
CA THR A 207 -20.89 -32.73 10.56
C THR A 207 -19.54 -32.84 9.86
N TYR A 208 -18.65 -33.59 10.50
CA TYR A 208 -17.21 -33.59 10.23
C TYR A 208 -16.89 -34.46 9.02
N THR A 209 -17.36 -34.07 7.83
CA THR A 209 -16.98 -34.70 6.55
C THR A 209 -16.78 -33.61 5.50
N SER A 210 -15.54 -33.14 5.36
CA SER A 210 -15.13 -31.92 4.64
C SER A 210 -14.97 -32.06 3.13
N ASP A 211 -15.70 -32.97 2.47
CA ASP A 211 -15.39 -33.38 1.09
C ASP A 211 -16.50 -33.10 0.06
N VAL A 212 -17.70 -32.69 0.49
CA VAL A 212 -18.86 -32.49 -0.41
C VAL A 212 -19.07 -31.01 -0.80
N GLU A 213 -18.37 -30.07 -0.15
CA GLU A 213 -18.65 -28.63 -0.31
C GLU A 213 -17.75 -27.91 -1.36
N LEU A 214 -16.85 -28.61 -2.04
CA LEU A 214 -15.95 -27.99 -3.03
C LEU A 214 -16.58 -27.79 -4.42
N ASP A 215 -17.63 -28.55 -4.76
CA ASP A 215 -18.33 -28.42 -6.05
C ASP A 215 -19.28 -27.20 -6.11
N GLU A 216 -19.62 -26.60 -4.97
CA GLU A 216 -20.48 -25.42 -4.90
C GLU A 216 -19.72 -24.08 -5.10
N LEU A 217 -18.38 -24.11 -5.13
CA LEU A 217 -17.52 -22.91 -5.22
C LEU A 217 -17.24 -22.40 -6.64
N ASP A 218 -17.75 -23.08 -7.67
CA ASP A 218 -17.59 -22.64 -9.07
C ASP A 218 -18.52 -21.46 -9.44
N SER A 219 -19.51 -21.11 -8.61
CA SER A 219 -20.51 -20.07 -8.91
C SER A 219 -20.74 -18.93 -7.90
N PRO A 220 -20.18 -18.88 -6.67
CA PRO A 220 -20.53 -17.81 -5.75
C PRO A 220 -19.82 -16.49 -6.10
N PHE A 221 -18.56 -16.50 -6.57
CA PHE A 221 -17.81 -15.24 -6.75
C PHE A 221 -18.07 -14.50 -8.07
N THR A 222 -18.59 -15.17 -9.09
CA THR A 222 -18.88 -14.57 -10.40
C THR A 222 -20.06 -13.59 -10.33
N SER A 223 -21.04 -13.86 -9.47
CA SER A 223 -22.21 -13.00 -9.27
C SER A 223 -21.89 -11.72 -8.47
N PHE A 224 -21.03 -11.80 -7.45
CA PHE A 224 -20.62 -10.63 -6.65
C PHE A 224 -19.82 -9.59 -7.46
N LEU A 225 -18.97 -10.04 -8.39
CA LEU A 225 -18.13 -9.14 -9.20
C LEU A 225 -18.90 -8.52 -10.37
N ALA A 226 -19.90 -9.22 -10.93
CA ALA A 226 -20.64 -8.73 -12.08
C ALA A 226 -21.44 -7.44 -11.81
N ASP A 227 -21.94 -7.24 -10.59
CA ASP A 227 -22.73 -6.07 -10.23
C ASP A 227 -21.89 -4.86 -9.79
N SER A 228 -20.67 -5.09 -9.31
CA SER A 228 -19.77 -4.05 -8.79
C SER A 228 -18.90 -3.39 -9.88
N PHE A 229 -18.82 -3.98 -11.08
CA PHE A 229 -18.04 -3.45 -12.21
C PHE A 229 -18.88 -2.95 -13.40
N LYS A 230 -20.20 -2.75 -13.23
CA LYS A 230 -21.07 -2.21 -14.29
C LYS A 230 -20.60 -0.84 -14.82
N ASP A 231 -19.91 -0.06 -13.99
CA ASP A 231 -19.42 1.28 -14.35
C ASP A 231 -17.99 1.27 -14.95
N TYR A 232 -17.31 0.12 -15.00
CA TYR A 232 -15.93 0.01 -15.50
C TYR A 232 -15.71 -1.29 -16.32
N PRO A 233 -16.07 -1.29 -17.61
CA PRO A 233 -16.09 -2.50 -18.46
C PRO A 233 -14.72 -3.13 -18.74
N ASN A 234 -13.61 -2.42 -18.45
CA ASN A 234 -12.25 -2.91 -18.72
C ASN A 234 -11.68 -3.82 -17.63
N LEU A 235 -12.38 -4.01 -16.51
CA LEU A 235 -11.95 -4.85 -15.38
C LEU A 235 -12.67 -6.21 -15.31
N ALA A 236 -13.56 -6.50 -16.26
CA ALA A 236 -14.23 -7.78 -16.38
C ALA A 236 -13.40 -8.79 -17.19
N LYS A 237 -12.15 -9.07 -16.78
CA LYS A 237 -11.43 -10.26 -17.25
C LYS A 237 -11.60 -11.38 -16.22
N PRO A 238 -12.47 -12.38 -16.49
CA PRO A 238 -12.53 -13.56 -15.65
C PRO A 238 -11.34 -14.49 -15.96
N ALA A 239 -11.07 -15.39 -15.02
CA ALA A 239 -10.37 -16.66 -15.25
C ALA A 239 -8.83 -16.69 -15.27
N ARG A 240 -8.16 -16.12 -14.26
CA ARG A 240 -6.83 -16.67 -13.83
C ARG A 240 -6.91 -17.51 -12.56
N ASN A 241 -7.78 -17.15 -11.61
CA ASN A 241 -7.92 -17.91 -10.37
C ASN A 241 -8.55 -19.30 -10.59
N VAL A 242 -9.44 -19.45 -11.58
CA VAL A 242 -10.13 -20.72 -11.90
C VAL A 242 -9.13 -21.83 -12.31
N VAL A 243 -8.08 -21.49 -13.05
CA VAL A 243 -7.09 -22.46 -13.55
C VAL A 243 -6.30 -23.10 -12.41
N ARG A 244 -5.93 -22.34 -11.37
CA ARG A 244 -5.20 -22.89 -10.22
C ARG A 244 -6.02 -23.94 -9.47
N TYR A 245 -7.30 -23.66 -9.24
CA TYR A 245 -8.20 -24.60 -8.57
C TYR A 245 -8.49 -25.85 -9.42
N GLN A 246 -8.54 -25.70 -10.75
CA GLN A 246 -8.65 -26.85 -11.66
C GLN A 246 -7.41 -27.75 -11.60
N LEU A 247 -6.20 -27.17 -11.65
CA LEU A 247 -4.95 -27.94 -11.56
C LEU A 247 -4.79 -28.66 -10.21
N LEU A 248 -5.21 -28.02 -9.11
CA LEU A 248 -5.22 -28.66 -7.79
C LEU A 248 -6.21 -29.84 -7.74
N ARG A 249 -7.39 -29.71 -8.36
CA ARG A 249 -8.36 -30.81 -8.49
C ARG A 249 -7.80 -31.98 -9.29
N GLU A 250 -7.08 -31.71 -10.39
CA GLU A 250 -6.44 -32.77 -11.19
C GLU A 250 -5.32 -33.48 -10.43
N ALA A 251 -4.51 -32.74 -9.67
CA ALA A 251 -3.43 -33.33 -8.85
C ALA A 251 -3.99 -34.24 -7.75
N TRP A 252 -5.10 -33.86 -7.11
CA TRP A 252 -5.72 -34.65 -6.04
C TRP A 252 -6.45 -35.89 -6.55
N LYS A 253 -6.98 -35.88 -7.79
CA LYS A 253 -7.58 -37.07 -8.43
C LYS A 253 -6.56 -38.15 -8.83
N GLN A 254 -5.28 -37.82 -8.87
CA GLN A 254 -4.20 -38.76 -9.24
C GLN A 254 -3.58 -39.49 -8.04
N VAL A 255 -4.02 -39.21 -6.81
CA VAL A 255 -3.59 -39.97 -5.63
C VAL A 255 -4.56 -41.14 -5.45
N PRO A 256 -4.15 -42.40 -5.71
CA PRO A 256 -4.97 -43.55 -5.38
C PRO A 256 -5.06 -43.70 -3.85
N PRO A 257 -6.10 -44.38 -3.33
CA PRO A 257 -6.33 -44.55 -1.89
C PRO A 257 -5.20 -45.29 -1.17
#